data_AF-A0A352S3Q9-F1
#
_entry.id   AF-A0A352S3Q9-F1
#
_cell.length_a   1.000
_cell.length_b   1.000
_cell.length_c   1.000
_cell.angle_alpha   90.00
_cell.angle_beta   90.00
_cell.angle_gamma   90.00
#
_symmetry.space_group_name_H-M   'P 1'
#
loop_
_entity.id
_entity.type
_entity.pdbx_description
1 polymer ?
#
loop_
_entity_poly.entity_id
_entity_poly.type
_entity_poly.pdbx_seq_one_letter_code
_entity_poly.pdbx_strand_id
1 'polypeptide(L)'
;AASRETLEEAGARVEVGELFSMLNVPHVHQVHLFYLARLLDLDVAPGEESLEVKLVDEADVPWDDLAFPTVIHTLRCFFADRAAGRIADSSFRLHTLDIDKPMRPLTSRATVTP
;
A
#
# COMPACT_ATOMS: atom_id res chain seq x y z
N ALA A 1 4.19 -1.21 -14.92
CA ALA A 1 4.42 -2.12 -13.78
C ALA A 1 3.23 -2.09 -12.82
N ALA A 2 2.92 -0.96 -12.16
CA ALA A 2 1.86 -0.86 -11.14
C ALA A 2 0.51 -1.49 -11.53
N SER A 3 -0.03 -1.20 -12.72
CA SER A 3 -1.29 -1.81 -13.19
C SER A 3 -1.19 -3.33 -13.36
N ARG A 4 -0.05 -3.85 -13.85
CA ARG A 4 0.18 -5.29 -14.03
C ARG A 4 0.23 -6.00 -12.67
N GLU A 5 1.04 -5.52 -11.74
CA GLU A 5 1.15 -6.13 -10.40
C GLU A 5 -0.19 -6.09 -9.67
N THR A 6 -0.92 -4.96 -9.73
CA THR A 6 -2.23 -4.83 -9.07
C THR A 6 -3.26 -5.81 -9.63
N LEU A 7 -3.19 -6.10 -10.93
CA LEU A 7 -4.05 -7.11 -11.56
C LEU A 7 -3.63 -8.53 -11.16
N GLU A 8 -2.33 -8.83 -11.14
CA GLU A 8 -1.80 -10.16 -10.82
C GLU A 8 -2.02 -10.54 -9.34
N GLU A 9 -1.83 -9.60 -8.41
CA GLU A 9 -1.93 -9.87 -6.97
C GLU A 9 -3.37 -9.74 -6.43
N ALA A 10 -4.15 -8.81 -6.98
CA ALA A 10 -5.46 -8.43 -6.41
C ALA A 10 -6.64 -8.52 -7.39
N GLY A 11 -6.41 -8.97 -8.64
CA GLY A 11 -7.45 -9.02 -9.66
C GLY A 11 -8.00 -7.63 -10.03
N ALA A 12 -7.39 -6.56 -9.51
CA ALA A 12 -7.95 -5.23 -9.50
C ALA A 12 -7.54 -4.48 -10.76
N ARG A 13 -8.54 -4.10 -11.56
CA ARG A 13 -8.33 -3.25 -12.74
C ARG A 13 -8.26 -1.79 -12.29
N VAL A 14 -7.13 -1.16 -12.53
CA VAL A 14 -6.88 0.23 -12.08
C VAL A 14 -6.41 1.12 -13.22
N GLU A 15 -6.85 2.38 -13.17
CA GLU A 15 -6.22 3.48 -13.88
C GLU A 15 -5.13 4.07 -12.96
N VAL A 16 -3.87 3.93 -13.37
CA VAL A 16 -2.72 4.44 -12.61
C VAL A 16 -2.63 5.95 -12.80
N GLY A 17 -2.62 6.67 -11.69
CA GLY A 17 -2.46 8.11 -11.64
C GLY A 17 -1.03 8.53 -11.28
N GLU A 18 -0.95 9.62 -10.54
CA GLU A 18 0.30 10.30 -10.20
C GLU A 18 1.14 9.51 -9.17
N LEU A 19 2.47 9.68 -9.25
CA LEU A 19 3.39 9.15 -8.25
C LEU A 19 3.14 9.86 -6.91
N PHE A 20 2.79 9.08 -5.89
CA PHE A 20 2.40 9.61 -4.58
C PHE A 20 3.56 9.61 -3.58
N SER A 21 4.32 8.52 -3.51
CA SER A 21 5.44 8.43 -2.60
C SER A 21 6.59 7.60 -3.16
N MET A 22 7.82 8.02 -2.87
CA MET A 22 9.05 7.32 -3.20
C MET A 22 9.86 7.09 -1.91
N LEU A 23 9.99 5.83 -1.51
CA LEU A 23 10.68 5.45 -0.28
C LEU A 23 11.93 4.66 -0.61
N ASN A 24 13.07 5.15 -0.15
CA ASN A 24 14.34 4.49 -0.30
C ASN A 24 14.55 3.55 0.91
N VAL A 25 14.98 2.32 0.64
CA VAL A 25 15.16 1.28 1.65
C VAL A 25 16.60 0.75 1.52
N PRO A 26 17.61 1.49 2.01
CA PRO A 26 19.02 1.21 1.72
C PRO A 26 19.47 -0.18 2.15
N HIS A 27 18.93 -0.67 3.27
CA HIS A 27 19.34 -1.92 3.90
C HIS A 27 19.00 -3.18 3.07
N VAL A 28 18.06 -3.09 2.13
CA VAL A 28 17.76 -4.14 1.14
C VAL A 28 18.05 -3.70 -0.30
N HIS A 29 18.71 -2.55 -0.48
CA HIS A 29 19.04 -1.98 -1.80
C HIS A 29 17.82 -1.81 -2.73
N GLN A 30 16.70 -1.33 -2.18
CA GLN A 30 15.46 -1.14 -2.93
C GLN A 30 14.91 0.29 -2.82
N VAL A 31 14.16 0.71 -3.84
CA VAL A 31 13.37 1.94 -3.83
C VAL A 31 11.93 1.55 -4.16
N HIS A 32 11.00 1.86 -3.24
CA HIS A 32 9.58 1.59 -3.40
C HIS A 32 8.87 2.82 -3.95
N LEU A 33 8.17 2.65 -5.07
CA LEU A 33 7.37 3.68 -5.71
C LEU A 33 5.89 3.33 -5.58
N PHE A 34 5.10 4.21 -4.97
CA PHE A 34 3.66 4.06 -4.85
C PHE A 34 2.95 5.15 -5.65
N TYR A 35 1.98 4.73 -6.43
CA TYR A 35 1.15 5.59 -7.28
C TYR A 35 -0.26 5.65 -6.72
N LEU A 36 -0.92 6.79 -6.84
CA LEU A 36 -2.37 6.82 -6.73
C LEU A 36 -2.96 6.01 -7.88
N ALA A 37 -4.06 5.32 -7.63
CA ALA A 37 -4.74 4.56 -8.64
C ALA A 37 -6.25 4.61 -8.40
N ARG A 38 -7.01 4.73 -9.49
CA ARG A 38 -8.47 4.66 -9.46
C ARG A 38 -8.90 3.27 -9.84
N LEU A 39 -9.59 2.59 -8.93
CA LEU A 39 -10.22 1.32 -9.22
C LEU A 39 -11.32 1.51 -10.27
N LEU A 40 -11.30 0.68 -11.32
CA LEU A 40 -12.22 0.81 -12.45
C LEU A 40 -13.56 0.11 -12.19
N ASP A 41 -13.56 -0.92 -11.33
CA ASP A 41 -14.72 -1.71 -10.95
C ASP A 41 -14.44 -2.50 -9.66
N LEU A 42 -15.48 -3.05 -9.04
CA LEU A 42 -15.38 -3.73 -7.74
C LEU A 42 -15.09 -5.24 -7.88
N ASP A 43 -14.81 -5.73 -9.09
CA ASP A 43 -14.55 -7.15 -9.35
C ASP A 43 -13.09 -7.50 -8.99
N VAL A 44 -12.77 -7.41 -7.70
CA VAL A 44 -11.45 -7.77 -7.16
C VAL A 44 -11.44 -9.22 -6.71
N ALA A 45 -10.30 -9.89 -6.87
CA ALA A 45 -10.12 -11.30 -6.49
C ALA A 45 -8.67 -11.57 -6.13
N PRO A 46 -8.38 -12.41 -5.12
CA PRO A 46 -7.00 -12.76 -4.80
C PRO A 46 -6.31 -13.43 -5.98
N GLY A 47 -5.09 -12.96 -6.28
CA GLY A 47 -4.15 -13.63 -7.17
C GLY A 47 -3.50 -14.86 -6.53
N GLU A 48 -2.59 -15.51 -7.27
CA GLU A 48 -1.90 -16.73 -6.82
C GLU A 48 -1.07 -16.51 -5.54
N GLU A 49 -0.55 -15.29 -5.34
CA GLU A 49 0.27 -14.90 -4.19
C GLU A 49 -0.55 -14.30 -3.04
N SER A 50 -1.88 -14.17 -3.20
CA SER A 50 -2.77 -13.55 -2.22
C SER A 50 -3.72 -14.57 -1.61
N LEU A 51 -3.81 -14.60 -0.27
CA LEU A 51 -4.81 -15.42 0.42
C LEU A 51 -6.19 -14.77 0.43
N GLU A 52 -6.23 -13.44 0.54
CA GLU A 52 -7.46 -12.65 0.63
C GLU A 52 -7.20 -11.25 0.05
N VAL A 53 -8.23 -10.66 -0.56
CA VAL A 53 -8.24 -9.26 -0.99
C VAL A 53 -9.54 -8.64 -0.50
N LYS A 54 -9.44 -7.45 0.07
CA LYS A 54 -10.60 -6.69 0.56
C LYS A 54 -10.43 -5.19 0.32
N LEU A 55 -11.55 -4.53 0.04
CA LEU A 55 -11.64 -3.08 0.10
C LEU A 55 -12.01 -2.69 1.53
N VAL A 56 -11.28 -1.75 2.11
CA VAL A 56 -11.46 -1.32 3.51
C VAL A 56 -11.47 0.18 3.61
N ASP A 57 -12.23 0.68 4.59
CA ASP A 57 -12.13 2.07 5.03
C ASP A 57 -10.89 2.27 5.91
N GLU A 58 -10.50 3.53 6.13
CA GLU A 58 -9.33 3.90 6.93
C GLU A 58 -9.34 3.28 8.34
N ALA A 59 -10.53 3.23 8.96
CA ALA A 59 -10.73 2.70 10.31
C ALA A 59 -10.52 1.18 10.38
N ASP A 60 -10.66 0.48 9.26
CA ASP A 60 -10.58 -0.98 9.17
C ASP A 60 -9.22 -1.47 8.65
N VAL A 61 -8.28 -0.55 8.38
CA VAL A 61 -6.90 -0.89 8.00
C VAL A 61 -6.23 -1.62 9.17
N PRO A 62 -5.71 -2.85 8.98
CA PRO A 62 -5.09 -3.62 10.05
C PRO A 62 -3.65 -3.15 10.28
N TRP A 63 -3.48 -1.94 10.82
CA TRP A 63 -2.19 -1.24 10.94
C TRP A 63 -1.09 -2.05 11.64
N ASP A 64 -1.46 -2.84 12.65
CA ASP A 64 -0.52 -3.65 13.43
C ASP A 64 -0.08 -4.93 12.70
N ASP A 65 -0.84 -5.38 11.69
CA ASP A 65 -0.56 -6.59 10.91
C ASP A 65 0.17 -6.29 9.58
N LEU A 66 0.32 -5.01 9.21
CA LEU A 66 1.04 -4.62 7.99
C LEU A 66 2.54 -4.95 8.12
N ALA A 67 3.02 -5.78 7.19
CA ALA A 67 4.40 -6.28 7.20
C ALA A 67 5.46 -5.20 6.86
N PHE A 68 5.12 -4.27 5.97
CA PHE A 68 6.08 -3.39 5.31
C PHE A 68 5.99 -1.94 5.83
N PRO A 69 7.06 -1.41 6.45
CA PRO A 69 7.09 -0.02 6.92
C PRO A 69 6.82 1.00 5.82
N THR A 70 7.21 0.69 4.57
CA THR A 70 6.96 1.57 3.44
C THR A 70 5.47 1.73 3.15
N VAL A 71 4.71 0.62 3.19
CA VAL A 71 3.25 0.64 2.99
C VAL A 71 2.57 1.42 4.10
N ILE A 72 2.97 1.19 5.36
CA ILE A 72 2.44 1.92 6.52
C ILE A 72 2.67 3.43 6.36
N HIS A 73 3.88 3.85 6.00
CA HIS A 73 4.20 5.25 5.84
C HIS A 73 3.41 5.89 4.69
N THR A 74 3.39 5.23 3.53
CA THR A 74 2.61 5.67 2.36
C THR A 74 1.12 5.84 2.71
N LEU A 75 0.49 4.86 3.37
CA LEU A 75 -0.92 4.95 3.75
C LEU A 75 -1.19 6.09 4.74
N ARG A 76 -0.30 6.31 5.72
CA ARG A 76 -0.43 7.43 6.66
C ARG A 76 -0.38 8.79 5.96
N CYS A 77 0.55 8.96 5.02
CA CYS A 77 0.61 10.18 4.20
C CYS A 77 -0.66 10.33 3.36
N PHE A 78 -1.14 9.25 2.74
CA PHE A 78 -2.35 9.26 1.93
C PHE A 78 -3.57 9.73 2.73
N PHE A 79 -3.81 9.16 3.91
CA PHE A 79 -4.96 9.54 4.73
C PHE A 79 -4.84 10.97 5.28
N ALA A 80 -3.63 11.42 5.64
CA ALA A 80 -3.41 12.80 6.06
C ALA A 80 -3.71 13.80 4.93
N ASP A 81 -3.25 13.53 3.71
CA ASP A 81 -3.53 14.37 2.55
C ASP A 81 -5.01 14.30 2.14
N ARG A 82 -5.64 13.12 2.26
CA ARG A 82 -7.08 12.95 2.00
C ARG A 82 -7.91 13.79 2.97
N ALA A 83 -7.60 13.73 4.27
CA ALA A 83 -8.27 14.53 5.30
C ALA A 83 -8.06 16.03 5.09
N ALA A 84 -6.91 16.43 4.54
CA ALA A 84 -6.62 17.82 4.19
C ALA A 84 -7.22 18.26 2.84
N GLY A 85 -7.96 17.40 2.13
CA GLY A 85 -8.55 17.69 0.82
C GLY A 85 -7.59 17.62 -0.37
N ARG A 86 -6.31 17.33 -0.12
CA ARG A 86 -5.21 17.43 -1.11
C ARG A 86 -5.22 16.34 -2.18
N ILE A 87 -5.87 15.22 -1.88
CA ILE A 87 -6.11 14.15 -2.85
C ILE A 87 -7.22 14.57 -3.81
N ALA A 88 -8.26 15.26 -3.33
CA ALA A 88 -9.41 15.62 -4.14
C ALA A 88 -9.14 16.79 -5.11
N ASP A 89 -8.27 17.72 -4.73
CA ASP A 89 -7.88 18.88 -5.54
C ASP A 89 -6.53 18.72 -6.26
N SER A 90 -5.94 17.51 -6.20
CA SER A 90 -4.62 17.20 -6.77
C SER A 90 -3.48 18.13 -6.29
N SER A 91 -3.57 18.68 -5.08
CA SER A 91 -2.54 19.56 -4.49
C SER A 91 -1.56 18.85 -3.56
N PHE A 92 -1.66 17.53 -3.42
CA PHE A 92 -0.69 16.74 -2.66
C PHE A 92 0.72 16.89 -3.26
N ARG A 93 1.74 16.62 -2.45
CA ARG A 93 3.14 16.63 -2.90
C ARG A 93 3.67 15.22 -2.89
N LEU A 94 4.68 14.95 -3.73
CA LEU A 94 5.43 13.72 -3.66
C LEU A 94 6.05 13.57 -2.27
N HIS A 95 5.74 12.48 -1.57
CA HIS A 95 6.34 12.15 -0.29
C HIS A 95 7.61 11.33 -0.49
N THR A 96 8.72 11.75 0.12
CA THR A 96 9.99 11.03 0.05
C THR A 96 10.52 10.72 1.44
N LEU A 97 11.02 9.51 1.65
CA LEU A 97 11.57 9.08 2.94
C LEU A 97 12.64 7.99 2.76
N ASP A 98 13.67 8.04 3.62
CA ASP A 98 14.64 6.96 3.80
C ASP A 98 14.21 6.04 4.97
N ILE A 99 14.14 4.74 4.74
CA ILE A 99 13.83 3.71 5.74
C ILE A 99 15.12 3.02 6.18
N ASP A 100 15.76 3.59 7.19
CA ASP A 100 17.06 3.13 7.69
C ASP A 100 16.96 1.94 8.66
N LYS A 101 15.81 1.77 9.32
CA LYS A 101 15.65 0.72 10.34
C LYS A 101 15.32 -0.63 9.69
N PRO A 102 15.97 -1.73 10.11
CA PRO A 102 15.65 -3.06 9.60
C PRO A 102 14.19 -3.43 9.90
N MET A 103 13.53 -4.07 8.94
CA MET A 103 12.16 -4.55 9.07
C MET A 103 12.04 -5.50 10.25
N ARG A 104 11.01 -5.32 11.10
CA ARG A 104 10.70 -6.33 12.13
C ARG A 104 10.24 -7.60 11.43
N PRO A 105 10.67 -8.79 11.88
CA PRO A 105 10.06 -10.03 11.44
C PRO A 105 8.56 -9.98 11.72
N LEU A 106 7.75 -10.46 10.78
CA LEU A 106 6.35 -10.78 11.05
C LEU A 106 6.31 -11.74 12.22
N THR A 107 5.87 -11.29 13.39
CA THR A 107 5.62 -12.19 14.51
C THR A 107 4.40 -13.01 14.16
N SER A 108 4.64 -14.25 13.71
CA SER A 108 3.62 -15.28 13.57
C SER A 108 2.74 -15.29 14.82
N ARG A 109 1.45 -14.95 14.66
CA ARG A 109 0.46 -15.07 15.72
C ARG A 109 -0.49 -16.20 15.37
N ALA A 110 -0.43 -17.22 16.23
CA ALA A 110 -1.42 -18.24 16.56
C ALA A 110 -1.69 -19.36 15.53
N THR A 111 -1.01 -20.47 15.81
CA THR A 111 -1.52 -21.85 15.73
C THR A 111 -3.06 -21.93 15.85
N VAL A 112 -3.73 -22.35 14.78
CA VAL A 112 -5.08 -22.91 14.87
C VAL A 112 -4.93 -24.28 15.52
N THR A 113 -5.41 -24.42 16.76
CA THR A 113 -5.54 -25.71 17.44
C THR A 113 -6.91 -26.30 17.04
N PRO A 114 -7.01 -27.62 16.76
CA PRO A 114 -8.13 -28.22 16.03
C PRO A 114 -9.48 -28.21 16.76
#